data_AF-A0AAQ4NTB2-F1
#
_entry.id   AF-A0AAQ4NTB2-F1
#
_cell.length_a   1.000
_cell.length_b   1.000
_cell.length_c   1.000
_cell.angle_alpha   90.00
_cell.angle_beta   90.00
_cell.angle_gamma   90.00
#
_symmetry.space_group_name_H-M   'P 1'
#
loop_
_entity.id
_entity.type
_entity.pdbx_description
1 polymer ?
#
loop_
_entity_poly.entity_id
_entity_poly.type
_entity_poly.pdbx_seq_one_letter_code
_entity_poly.pdbx_strand_id
1 'polypeptide(L)'
;MIFRIMMIDGCWLLGDLMCSLWLILSSIIISSSVGTMVLISVDRYVAICYPLRYFTKVKPERVQVCVCLCWMFAALFNSVLLKNNLQHPGRYNSCIGECVFEMNYIAYLIDMTVSVLFPITVIVILYTRIFGVAVYQARAMRSHIAVVTTKITVKSELKAARNLGVVVVVFLICICPFYCFALTSQTNVYTATSVTFVIWLFHFNSCLNPLIYAILYPWFRKSIRLIVTLQILKPGSYRTNML
;
A
#
# COMPACT_ATOMS: atom_id res chain seq x y z
N MET A 1 -17.79 -5.95 -4.10
CA MET A 1 -19.14 -6.35 -3.65
C MET A 1 -19.82 -5.23 -2.87
N ILE A 2 -19.18 -4.65 -1.83
CA ILE A 2 -19.72 -3.49 -1.07
C ILE A 2 -19.94 -2.24 -1.95
N PHE A 3 -19.08 -1.99 -2.95
CA PHE A 3 -19.26 -0.88 -3.90
C PHE A 3 -20.52 -0.95 -4.77
N ARG A 4 -21.00 -2.15 -5.11
CA ARG A 4 -22.30 -2.31 -5.78
C ARG A 4 -23.49 -2.24 -4.83
N ILE A 5 -23.28 -2.38 -3.52
CA ILE A 5 -24.36 -2.20 -2.53
C ILE A 5 -24.64 -0.71 -2.32
N MET A 6 -23.63 0.17 -2.44
CA MET A 6 -23.83 1.63 -2.43
C MET A 6 -24.39 2.19 -3.73
N MET A 7 -24.31 1.42 -4.83
CA MET A 7 -24.85 1.77 -6.14
C MET A 7 -26.03 0.84 -6.47
N ILE A 8 -27.22 1.17 -5.99
CA ILE A 8 -28.46 0.49 -6.42
C ILE A 8 -28.66 0.90 -7.88
N ASP A 9 -28.63 -0.06 -8.80
CA ASP A 9 -28.77 0.14 -10.26
C ASP A 9 -27.76 1.09 -10.93
N GLY A 10 -26.61 1.35 -10.27
CA GLY A 10 -25.58 2.27 -10.77
C GLY A 10 -25.69 3.69 -10.21
N CYS A 11 -26.63 3.94 -9.30
CA CYS A 11 -26.90 5.27 -8.73
C CYS A 11 -26.47 5.40 -7.25
N TRP A 12 -25.77 6.49 -6.94
CA TRP A 12 -25.40 7.02 -5.63
C TRP A 12 -26.58 7.73 -4.94
N LEU A 13 -27.28 7.02 -4.07
CA LEU A 13 -28.49 7.52 -3.40
C LEU A 13 -28.24 8.10 -2.00
N LEU A 14 -26.99 8.09 -1.53
CA LEU A 14 -26.60 8.53 -0.18
C LEU A 14 -26.38 10.06 -0.07
N GLY A 15 -26.61 10.80 -1.14
CA GLY A 15 -26.46 12.25 -1.22
C GLY A 15 -25.00 12.73 -1.34
N ASP A 16 -24.83 14.02 -1.65
CA ASP A 16 -23.54 14.58 -2.06
C ASP A 16 -22.51 14.67 -0.91
N LEU A 17 -22.99 14.81 0.34
CA LEU A 17 -22.15 14.80 1.53
C LEU A 17 -21.46 13.45 1.70
N MET A 18 -22.22 12.35 1.59
CA MET A 18 -21.65 11.01 1.69
C MET A 18 -20.72 10.70 0.52
N CYS A 19 -21.03 11.21 -0.68
CA CYS A 19 -20.13 11.09 -1.83
C CYS A 19 -18.78 11.77 -1.52
N SER A 20 -18.81 13.00 -1.05
CA SER A 20 -17.59 13.78 -0.75
C SER A 20 -16.76 13.14 0.37
N LEU A 21 -17.42 12.63 1.43
CA LEU A 21 -16.78 11.88 2.50
C LEU A 21 -16.16 10.58 2.00
N TRP A 22 -16.88 9.86 1.13
CA TRP A 22 -16.37 8.62 0.55
C TRP A 22 -15.13 8.87 -0.32
N LEU A 23 -15.17 9.91 -1.17
CA LEU A 23 -14.04 10.31 -2.02
C LEU A 23 -12.80 10.65 -1.18
N ILE A 24 -12.93 11.55 -0.20
CA ILE A 24 -11.78 11.98 0.61
C ILE A 24 -11.21 10.84 1.45
N LEU A 25 -12.06 10.03 2.10
CA LEU A 25 -11.62 8.90 2.92
C LEU A 25 -10.91 7.84 2.07
N SER A 26 -11.47 7.53 0.90
CA SER A 26 -10.86 6.56 -0.02
C SER A 26 -9.48 7.03 -0.48
N SER A 27 -9.34 8.29 -0.90
CA SER A 27 -8.06 8.83 -1.34
C SER A 27 -7.02 8.89 -0.23
N ILE A 28 -7.43 9.23 1.00
CA ILE A 28 -6.54 9.20 2.18
C ILE A 28 -6.05 7.79 2.46
N ILE A 29 -6.94 6.80 2.48
CA ILE A 29 -6.58 5.40 2.78
C ILE A 29 -5.57 4.88 1.74
N ILE A 30 -5.80 5.16 0.46
CA ILE A 30 -4.92 4.73 -0.63
C ILE A 30 -3.55 5.41 -0.52
N SER A 31 -3.53 6.73 -0.32
CA SER A 31 -2.28 7.50 -0.13
C SER A 31 -1.48 7.02 1.07
N SER A 32 -2.15 6.78 2.21
CA SER A 32 -1.53 6.20 3.41
C SER A 32 -1.00 4.78 3.15
N SER A 33 -1.70 3.97 2.35
CA SER A 33 -1.22 2.64 1.96
C SER A 33 0.10 2.72 1.18
N VAL A 34 0.19 3.64 0.22
CA VAL A 34 1.42 3.89 -0.55
C VAL A 34 2.57 4.31 0.36
N GLY A 35 2.33 5.32 1.20
CA GLY A 35 3.34 5.80 2.14
C GLY A 35 3.80 4.71 3.12
N THR A 36 2.88 3.84 3.54
CA THR A 36 3.19 2.67 4.36
C THR A 36 4.08 1.68 3.61
N MET A 37 3.89 1.44 2.31
CA MET A 37 4.79 0.58 1.52
C MET A 37 6.21 1.14 1.43
N VAL A 38 6.35 2.46 1.32
CA VAL A 38 7.66 3.13 1.38
C VAL A 38 8.30 2.95 2.75
N LEU A 39 7.54 3.18 3.84
CA LEU A 39 8.04 2.98 5.21
C LEU A 39 8.47 1.54 5.46
N ILE A 40 7.69 0.54 5.02
CA ILE A 40 8.06 -0.88 5.13
C ILE A 40 9.34 -1.19 4.33
N SER A 41 9.50 -0.58 3.15
CA SER A 41 10.70 -0.75 2.33
C SER A 41 11.94 -0.13 2.98
N VAL A 42 11.80 1.03 3.61
CA VAL A 42 12.87 1.67 4.41
C VAL A 42 13.23 0.82 5.62
N ASP A 43 12.23 0.31 6.34
CA ASP A 43 12.42 -0.58 7.48
C ASP A 43 13.26 -1.82 7.09
N ARG A 44 12.90 -2.49 6.00
CA ARG A 44 13.70 -3.61 5.47
C ARG A 44 15.11 -3.21 5.05
N TYR A 45 15.25 -2.07 4.39
CA TYR A 45 16.55 -1.55 4.00
C TYR A 45 17.45 -1.37 5.23
N VAL A 46 16.95 -0.77 6.30
CA VAL A 46 17.71 -0.57 7.54
C VAL A 46 18.03 -1.89 8.22
N ALA A 47 17.08 -2.84 8.26
CA ALA A 47 17.30 -4.16 8.85
C ALA A 47 18.41 -4.95 8.14
N ILE A 48 18.45 -4.92 6.80
CA ILE A 48 19.42 -5.69 6.00
C ILE A 48 20.77 -4.98 5.90
N CYS A 49 20.77 -3.66 5.66
CA CYS A 49 22.01 -2.91 5.42
C CYS A 49 22.71 -2.51 6.73
N TYR A 50 21.96 -2.38 7.84
CA TYR A 50 22.50 -1.94 9.13
C TYR A 50 21.99 -2.78 10.32
N PRO A 51 22.20 -4.11 10.33
CA PRO A 51 21.61 -5.00 11.32
C PRO A 51 21.98 -4.64 12.78
N LEU A 52 23.22 -4.22 13.05
CA LEU A 52 23.67 -3.84 14.39
C LEU A 52 23.07 -2.52 14.89
N ARG A 53 22.66 -1.63 13.97
CA ARG A 53 22.06 -0.33 14.29
C ARG A 53 20.53 -0.36 14.15
N TYR A 54 19.95 -1.46 13.70
CA TYR A 54 18.51 -1.59 13.51
C TYR A 54 17.76 -1.37 14.83
N PHE A 55 18.14 -2.10 15.90
CA PHE A 55 17.49 -2.01 17.20
C PHE A 55 17.62 -0.64 17.88
N THR A 56 18.64 0.14 17.55
CA THR A 56 18.83 1.50 18.09
C THR A 56 18.12 2.57 17.27
N LYS A 57 17.96 2.34 15.95
CA LYS A 57 17.29 3.26 15.02
C LYS A 57 15.77 3.07 14.97
N VAL A 58 15.31 1.83 14.82
CA VAL A 58 13.90 1.46 14.64
C VAL A 58 13.29 1.09 15.99
N LYS A 59 12.83 2.12 16.70
CA LYS A 59 12.09 1.97 17.97
C LYS A 59 10.58 2.11 17.73
N PRO A 60 9.72 1.42 18.51
CA PRO A 60 8.28 1.47 18.32
C PRO A 60 7.71 2.90 18.39
N GLU A 61 8.18 3.73 19.32
CA GLU A 61 7.78 5.14 19.45
C GLU A 61 8.07 5.93 18.17
N ARG A 62 9.24 5.73 17.55
CA ARG A 62 9.62 6.42 16.31
C ARG A 62 8.80 5.93 15.13
N VAL A 63 8.53 4.63 15.06
CA VAL A 63 7.67 4.04 14.01
C VAL A 63 6.27 4.61 14.11
N GLN A 64 5.70 4.73 15.31
CA GLN A 64 4.39 5.34 15.52
C GLN A 64 4.37 6.78 15.03
N VAL A 65 5.39 7.59 15.36
CA VAL A 65 5.51 8.96 14.86
C VAL A 65 5.58 8.99 13.32
N CYS A 66 6.40 8.13 12.69
CA CYS A 66 6.47 8.04 11.23
C CYS A 66 5.13 7.68 10.58
N VAL A 67 4.39 6.74 11.16
CA VAL A 67 3.06 6.36 10.67
C VAL A 67 2.08 7.52 10.85
N CYS A 68 2.02 8.17 12.02
CA CYS A 68 1.17 9.33 12.23
C CYS A 68 1.48 10.46 11.23
N LEU A 69 2.76 10.75 11.00
CA LEU A 69 3.18 11.75 10.00
C LEU A 69 2.74 11.36 8.58
N CYS A 70 2.84 10.07 8.22
CA CYS A 70 2.37 9.57 6.94
C CYS A 70 0.86 9.78 6.76
N TRP A 71 0.06 9.48 7.78
CA TRP A 71 -1.39 9.69 7.76
C TRP A 71 -1.76 11.18 7.70
N MET A 72 -1.08 12.02 8.48
CA MET A 72 -1.29 13.48 8.44
C MET A 72 -0.94 14.06 7.07
N PHE A 73 0.18 13.64 6.49
CA PHE A 73 0.57 14.05 5.15
C PHE A 73 -0.46 13.60 4.11
N ALA A 74 -0.90 12.34 4.14
CA ALA A 74 -1.94 11.83 3.24
C ALA A 74 -3.25 12.62 3.39
N ALA A 75 -3.69 12.91 4.62
CA ALA A 75 -4.88 13.71 4.88
C ALA A 75 -4.78 15.12 4.32
N LEU A 76 -3.68 15.83 4.61
CA LEU A 76 -3.45 17.19 4.15
C LEU A 76 -3.34 17.27 2.63
N PHE A 77 -2.54 16.38 2.03
CA PHE A 77 -2.32 16.32 0.59
C PHE A 77 -3.65 16.11 -0.16
N ASN A 78 -4.43 15.10 0.22
CA ASN A 78 -5.71 14.81 -0.43
C ASN A 78 -6.76 15.89 -0.17
N SER A 79 -6.76 16.52 1.01
CA SER A 79 -7.70 17.63 1.29
C SER A 79 -7.44 18.84 0.39
N VAL A 80 -6.18 19.15 0.09
CA VAL A 80 -5.81 20.21 -0.87
C VAL A 80 -6.22 19.80 -2.28
N LEU A 81 -5.91 18.55 -2.65
CA LEU A 81 -6.13 18.06 -4.01
C LEU A 81 -7.64 17.97 -4.35
N LEU A 82 -8.48 17.54 -3.40
CA LEU A 82 -9.94 17.41 -3.55
C LEU A 82 -10.73 18.63 -3.06
N LYS A 83 -10.07 19.77 -2.78
CA LYS A 83 -10.72 20.96 -2.21
C LYS A 83 -12.00 21.37 -2.96
N ASN A 84 -11.97 21.35 -4.29
CA ASN A 84 -13.12 21.75 -5.12
C ASN A 84 -14.31 20.80 -4.95
N ASN A 85 -14.05 19.49 -4.86
CA ASN A 85 -15.08 18.48 -4.62
C ASN A 85 -15.70 18.62 -3.21
N LEU A 86 -14.89 19.01 -2.22
CA LEU A 86 -15.34 19.23 -0.84
C LEU A 86 -16.15 20.52 -0.67
N GLN A 87 -15.80 21.59 -1.40
CA GLN A 87 -16.49 22.89 -1.31
C GLN A 87 -17.83 22.91 -2.04
N HIS A 88 -17.93 22.17 -3.15
CA HIS A 88 -19.14 22.13 -3.99
C HIS A 88 -19.52 20.66 -4.27
N PRO A 89 -20.04 19.96 -3.25
CA PRO A 89 -20.42 18.56 -3.40
C PRO A 89 -21.54 18.44 -4.45
N GLY A 90 -21.42 17.47 -5.36
CA GLY A 90 -22.40 17.21 -6.41
C GLY A 90 -22.34 18.11 -7.66
N ARG A 91 -21.41 19.09 -7.71
CA ARG A 91 -21.26 20.01 -8.87
C ARG A 91 -21.03 19.29 -10.21
N TYR A 92 -20.37 18.14 -10.18
CA TYR A 92 -19.98 17.38 -11.37
C TYR A 92 -20.90 16.19 -11.67
N ASN A 93 -21.99 16.04 -10.90
CA ASN A 93 -22.95 14.97 -11.13
C ASN A 93 -23.82 15.33 -12.34
N SER A 94 -23.82 14.48 -13.36
CA SER A 94 -24.64 14.67 -14.57
C SER A 94 -26.08 14.21 -14.35
N CYS A 95 -26.33 13.35 -13.34
CA CYS A 95 -27.67 12.94 -12.93
C CYS A 95 -27.79 12.67 -11.42
N ILE A 96 -29.04 12.58 -10.93
CA ILE A 96 -29.35 12.16 -9.56
C ILE A 96 -28.88 10.72 -9.40
N GLY A 97 -27.86 10.49 -8.56
CA GLY A 97 -27.24 9.18 -8.46
C GLY A 97 -25.80 9.11 -8.97
N GLU A 98 -25.15 10.20 -9.33
CA GLU A 98 -23.72 10.14 -9.64
C GLU A 98 -22.87 10.60 -8.45
N CYS A 99 -21.66 10.04 -8.35
CA CYS A 99 -20.62 10.52 -7.43
C CYS A 99 -19.34 10.62 -8.23
N VAL A 100 -19.16 11.77 -8.89
CA VAL A 100 -18.06 11.97 -9.84
C VAL A 100 -16.83 12.51 -9.12
N PHE A 101 -15.69 11.87 -9.38
CA PHE A 101 -14.38 12.33 -8.94
C PHE A 101 -13.78 13.22 -10.02
N GLU A 102 -13.96 14.54 -9.91
CA GLU A 102 -13.41 15.48 -10.88
C GLU A 102 -12.11 16.11 -10.36
N MET A 103 -11.03 15.96 -11.11
CA MET A 103 -9.74 16.59 -10.80
C MET A 103 -9.19 17.26 -12.05
N ASN A 104 -8.62 18.45 -11.88
CA ASN A 104 -7.93 19.11 -12.99
C ASN A 104 -6.72 18.28 -13.44
N TYR A 105 -6.37 18.37 -14.72
CA TYR A 105 -5.22 17.64 -15.29
C TYR A 105 -3.92 17.82 -14.49
N ILE A 106 -3.64 19.05 -14.05
CA ILE A 106 -2.46 19.35 -13.21
C ILE A 106 -2.54 18.60 -11.88
N ALA A 107 -3.71 18.51 -11.25
CA ALA A 107 -3.88 17.79 -9.99
C ALA A 107 -3.71 16.28 -10.17
N TYR A 108 -4.18 15.70 -11.29
CA TYR A 108 -3.89 14.31 -11.64
C TYR A 108 -2.40 14.05 -11.83
N LEU A 109 -1.66 14.95 -12.49
CA LEU A 109 -0.21 14.82 -12.66
C LEU A 109 0.54 14.90 -11.32
N ILE A 110 0.13 15.83 -10.44
CA ILE A 110 0.71 15.96 -9.10
C ILE A 110 0.46 14.67 -8.30
N ASP A 111 -0.78 14.17 -8.29
CA ASP A 111 -1.12 12.93 -7.59
C ASP A 111 -0.37 11.72 -8.15
N MET A 112 -0.32 11.54 -9.48
CA MET A 112 0.47 10.47 -10.11
C MET A 112 1.95 10.54 -9.69
N THR A 113 2.51 11.73 -9.64
CA THR A 113 3.92 11.92 -9.29
C THR A 113 4.19 11.55 -7.83
N VAL A 114 3.32 12.02 -6.91
CA VAL A 114 3.49 11.82 -5.46
C VAL A 114 3.08 10.40 -5.04
N SER A 115 2.01 9.86 -5.61
CA SER A 115 1.38 8.59 -5.20
C SER A 115 1.92 7.38 -5.96
N VAL A 116 2.64 7.57 -7.07
CA VAL A 116 3.21 6.46 -7.87
C VAL A 116 4.69 6.64 -8.16
N LEU A 117 5.08 7.71 -8.86
CA LEU A 117 6.46 7.85 -9.36
C LEU A 117 7.48 7.99 -8.22
N PHE A 118 7.20 8.84 -7.24
CA PHE A 118 8.09 9.03 -6.09
C PHE A 118 8.25 7.73 -5.25
N PRO A 119 7.17 7.04 -4.82
CA PRO A 119 7.25 5.78 -4.11
C PRO A 119 8.02 4.70 -4.87
N ILE A 120 7.75 4.51 -6.17
CA ILE A 120 8.46 3.52 -7.00
C ILE A 120 9.95 3.84 -7.03
N THR A 121 10.30 5.10 -7.28
CA THR A 121 11.71 5.51 -7.37
C THR A 121 12.44 5.21 -6.06
N VAL A 122 11.85 5.58 -4.92
CA VAL A 122 12.41 5.29 -3.60
C VAL A 122 12.56 3.77 -3.39
N ILE A 123 11.52 2.99 -3.68
CA ILE A 123 11.54 1.54 -3.49
C ILE A 123 12.61 0.89 -4.38
N VAL A 124 12.69 1.24 -5.67
CA VAL A 124 13.70 0.67 -6.58
C VAL A 124 15.12 0.98 -6.10
N ILE A 125 15.38 2.22 -5.68
CA ILE A 125 16.69 2.60 -5.12
C ILE A 125 17.01 1.78 -3.87
N LEU A 126 16.07 1.63 -2.94
CA LEU A 126 16.29 0.84 -1.73
C LEU A 126 16.56 -0.63 -2.04
N TYR A 127 15.81 -1.22 -2.98
CA TYR A 127 15.94 -2.64 -3.31
C TYR A 127 17.19 -2.96 -4.10
N THR A 128 17.61 -2.07 -5.01
CA THR A 128 18.91 -2.21 -5.69
C THR A 128 20.06 -2.17 -4.69
N ARG A 129 19.99 -1.30 -3.67
CA ARG A 129 20.97 -1.27 -2.57
C ARG A 129 20.93 -2.54 -1.71
N ILE A 130 19.75 -3.03 -1.34
CA ILE A 130 19.57 -4.30 -0.61
C ILE A 130 20.22 -5.46 -1.37
N PHE A 131 19.94 -5.56 -2.68
CA PHE A 131 20.52 -6.59 -3.52
C PHE A 131 22.05 -6.49 -3.59
N GLY A 132 22.58 -5.27 -3.74
CA GLY A 132 24.01 -5.02 -3.72
C GLY A 132 24.69 -5.48 -2.42
N VAL A 133 24.11 -5.16 -1.26
CA VAL A 133 24.62 -5.60 0.05
C VAL A 133 24.54 -7.12 0.19
N ALA A 134 23.45 -7.74 -0.24
CA ALA A 134 23.29 -9.20 -0.18
C ALA A 134 24.35 -9.92 -1.03
N VAL A 135 24.64 -9.43 -2.24
CA VAL A 135 25.69 -9.98 -3.11
C VAL A 135 27.08 -9.76 -2.52
N TYR A 136 27.34 -8.58 -1.95
CA TYR A 136 28.61 -8.29 -1.27
C TYR A 136 28.85 -9.24 -0.09
N GLN A 137 27.85 -9.41 0.78
CA GLN A 137 27.92 -10.35 1.91
C GLN A 137 28.11 -11.79 1.42
N ALA A 138 27.40 -12.22 0.37
CA ALA A 138 27.56 -13.56 -0.20
C ALA A 138 28.99 -13.82 -0.72
N ARG A 139 29.64 -12.81 -1.32
CA ARG A 139 31.02 -12.89 -1.82
C ARG A 139 32.06 -12.86 -0.69
N ALA A 140 31.87 -12.02 0.34
CA ALA A 140 32.80 -11.89 1.46
C ALA A 140 32.79 -13.10 2.42
N MET A 141 31.71 -13.89 2.45
CA MET A 141 31.45 -14.93 3.45
C MET A 141 31.93 -16.35 3.04
N ARG A 142 33.10 -16.44 2.39
CA ARG A 142 33.71 -17.71 1.93
C ARG A 142 34.49 -18.49 3.01
N SER A 143 34.56 -18.04 4.28
CA SER A 143 35.18 -18.84 5.36
C SER A 143 34.53 -18.64 6.76
N HIS A 144 34.44 -19.75 7.52
CA HIS A 144 34.09 -19.92 8.96
C HIS A 144 32.61 -20.04 9.41
N ILE A 145 32.40 -20.69 10.57
CA ILE A 145 31.13 -21.26 11.07
C ILE A 145 30.23 -20.25 11.81
N ALA A 146 30.79 -19.21 12.45
CA ALA A 146 30.01 -18.07 12.99
C ALA A 146 29.20 -17.33 11.91
N VAL A 147 29.60 -17.51 10.65
CA VAL A 147 28.96 -16.99 9.44
C VAL A 147 27.67 -17.75 9.10
N VAL A 148 27.45 -18.98 9.59
CA VAL A 148 26.26 -19.79 9.24
C VAL A 148 24.99 -19.17 9.81
N THR A 149 25.01 -18.71 11.06
CA THR A 149 23.87 -18.03 11.69
C THR A 149 23.56 -16.73 10.94
N THR A 150 24.59 -15.93 10.62
CA THR A 150 24.44 -14.71 9.80
C THR A 150 23.92 -15.00 8.40
N LYS A 151 24.35 -16.11 7.74
CA LYS A 151 23.81 -16.55 6.43
C LYS A 151 22.32 -16.85 6.51
N ILE A 152 21.87 -17.53 7.56
CA ILE A 152 20.45 -17.89 7.73
C ILE A 152 19.61 -16.62 7.91
N THR A 153 20.04 -15.69 8.76
CA THR A 153 19.34 -14.41 8.99
C THR A 153 19.30 -13.54 7.74
N VAL A 154 20.43 -13.40 7.02
CA VAL A 154 20.46 -12.62 5.76
C VAL A 154 19.57 -13.26 4.69
N LYS A 155 19.56 -14.60 4.58
CA LYS A 155 18.71 -15.32 3.63
C LYS A 155 17.22 -15.18 3.97
N SER A 156 16.84 -15.21 5.25
CA SER A 156 15.45 -14.99 5.66
C SER A 156 15.02 -13.54 5.40
N GLU A 157 15.87 -12.56 5.69
CA GLU A 157 15.58 -11.16 5.42
C GLU A 157 15.53 -10.86 3.91
N LEU A 158 16.38 -11.48 3.08
CA LEU A 158 16.30 -11.35 1.63
C LEU A 158 15.01 -11.97 1.07
N LYS A 159 14.56 -13.10 1.64
CA LYS A 159 13.26 -13.68 1.31
C LYS A 159 12.12 -12.74 1.70
N ALA A 160 12.20 -12.09 2.87
CA ALA A 160 11.22 -11.09 3.29
C ALA A 160 11.23 -9.85 2.38
N ALA A 161 12.40 -9.35 1.98
CA ALA A 161 12.52 -8.28 1.00
C ALA A 161 11.94 -8.69 -0.36
N ARG A 162 12.26 -9.89 -0.88
CA ARG A 162 11.66 -10.41 -2.12
C ARG A 162 10.13 -10.45 -2.05
N ASN A 163 9.59 -10.91 -0.92
CA ASN A 163 8.15 -10.95 -0.71
C ASN A 163 7.52 -9.55 -0.75
N LEU A 164 8.19 -8.54 -0.18
CA LEU A 164 7.73 -7.15 -0.27
C LEU A 164 7.86 -6.57 -1.68
N GLY A 165 8.85 -7.00 -2.46
CA GLY A 165 8.92 -6.69 -3.89
C GLY A 165 7.68 -7.18 -4.65
N VAL A 166 7.15 -8.37 -4.31
CA VAL A 166 5.88 -8.88 -4.88
C VAL A 166 4.70 -7.96 -4.49
N VAL A 167 4.63 -7.53 -3.22
CA VAL A 167 3.59 -6.58 -2.77
C VAL A 167 3.59 -5.30 -3.62
N VAL A 168 4.77 -4.74 -3.86
CA VAL A 168 4.93 -3.51 -4.66
C VAL A 168 4.53 -3.74 -6.12
N VAL A 169 4.94 -4.85 -6.74
CA VAL A 169 4.54 -5.15 -8.14
C VAL A 169 3.04 -5.30 -8.27
N VAL A 170 2.39 -6.01 -7.34
CA VAL A 170 0.92 -6.18 -7.36
C VAL A 170 0.23 -4.83 -7.19
N PHE A 171 0.72 -4.00 -6.26
CA PHE A 171 0.23 -2.64 -6.06
C PHE A 171 0.27 -1.81 -7.36
N LEU A 172 1.38 -1.88 -8.11
CA LEU A 172 1.51 -1.18 -9.39
C LEU A 172 0.58 -1.71 -10.46
N ILE A 173 0.39 -3.03 -10.55
CA ILE A 173 -0.57 -3.63 -11.49
C ILE A 173 -1.99 -3.13 -11.21
N CYS A 174 -2.34 -2.92 -9.93
CA CYS A 174 -3.65 -2.40 -9.56
C CYS A 174 -3.82 -0.90 -9.83
N ILE A 175 -2.75 -0.11 -9.68
CA ILE A 175 -2.83 1.35 -9.72
C ILE A 175 -2.47 1.96 -11.07
N CYS A 176 -1.47 1.44 -11.77
CA CYS A 176 -1.04 2.00 -13.05
C CYS A 176 -2.18 2.11 -14.09
N PRO A 177 -3.10 1.13 -14.23
CA PRO A 177 -4.21 1.25 -15.17
C PRO A 177 -5.09 2.48 -14.92
N PHE A 178 -5.27 2.89 -13.66
CA PHE A 178 -6.04 4.07 -13.29
C PHE A 178 -5.37 5.37 -13.78
N TYR A 179 -4.08 5.54 -13.53
CA TYR A 179 -3.37 6.74 -13.99
C TYR A 179 -3.18 6.76 -15.51
N CYS A 180 -2.93 5.61 -16.14
CA CYS A 180 -2.89 5.52 -17.59
C CYS A 180 -4.24 5.95 -18.21
N PHE A 181 -5.35 5.43 -17.67
CA PHE A 181 -6.70 5.82 -18.09
C PHE A 181 -6.95 7.32 -17.91
N ALA A 182 -6.57 7.90 -16.77
CA ALA A 182 -6.74 9.33 -16.49
C ALA A 182 -5.94 10.24 -17.43
N LEU A 183 -4.78 9.78 -17.92
CA LEU A 183 -3.96 10.53 -18.87
C LEU A 183 -4.49 10.46 -20.31
N THR A 184 -5.05 9.31 -20.70
CA THR A 184 -5.50 9.07 -22.08
C THR A 184 -6.97 9.41 -22.33
N SER A 185 -7.74 9.69 -21.28
CA SER A 185 -9.17 10.09 -21.37
C SER A 185 -9.38 11.41 -22.10
N GLN A 186 -8.35 12.28 -22.16
CA GLN A 186 -8.42 13.51 -22.95
C GLN A 186 -8.37 13.27 -24.46
N THR A 187 -7.78 12.16 -24.89
CA THR A 187 -7.53 11.87 -26.31
C THR A 187 -8.41 10.74 -26.87
N ASN A 188 -9.05 9.95 -26.01
CA ASN A 188 -9.80 8.76 -26.41
C ASN A 188 -11.15 8.69 -25.69
N VAL A 189 -12.18 8.24 -26.42
CA VAL A 189 -13.49 7.92 -25.84
C VAL A 189 -13.45 6.49 -25.31
N TYR A 190 -13.70 6.31 -24.01
CA TYR A 190 -13.73 5.01 -23.36
C TYR A 190 -15.16 4.54 -23.05
N THR A 191 -15.38 3.23 -23.06
CA THR A 191 -16.67 2.64 -22.66
C THR A 191 -16.82 2.64 -21.14
N ALA A 192 -18.05 2.81 -20.64
CA ALA A 192 -18.36 2.78 -19.20
C ALA A 192 -17.87 1.50 -18.48
N THR A 193 -17.82 0.37 -19.20
CA THR A 193 -17.29 -0.91 -18.71
C THR A 193 -15.79 -0.84 -18.42
N SER A 194 -15.01 -0.18 -19.27
CA SER A 194 -13.58 0.04 -19.09
C SER A 194 -13.29 0.90 -17.86
N VAL A 195 -14.05 1.99 -17.68
CA VAL A 195 -13.95 2.88 -16.52
C VAL A 195 -14.24 2.11 -15.22
N THR A 196 -15.34 1.34 -15.23
CA THR A 196 -15.75 0.53 -14.08
C THR A 196 -14.69 -0.52 -13.72
N PHE A 197 -14.10 -1.18 -14.71
CA PHE A 197 -13.06 -2.19 -14.50
C PHE A 197 -11.81 -1.58 -13.85
N VAL A 198 -11.35 -0.42 -14.36
CA VAL A 198 -10.16 0.27 -13.86
C VAL A 198 -10.35 0.73 -12.40
N ILE A 199 -11.50 1.33 -12.08
CA ILE A 199 -11.85 1.72 -10.70
C ILE A 199 -11.93 0.49 -9.78
N TRP A 200 -12.55 -0.59 -10.27
CA TRP A 200 -12.64 -1.82 -9.48
C TRP A 200 -11.27 -2.42 -9.19
N LEU A 201 -10.40 -2.49 -10.18
CA LEU A 201 -9.03 -2.99 -10.04
C LEU A 201 -8.21 -2.14 -9.06
N PHE A 202 -8.37 -0.82 -9.11
CA PHE A 202 -7.75 0.13 -8.20
C PHE A 202 -8.14 -0.14 -6.73
N HIS A 203 -9.43 -0.36 -6.46
CA HIS A 203 -9.90 -0.70 -5.10
C HIS A 203 -9.57 -2.13 -4.67
N PHE A 204 -9.47 -3.06 -5.63
CA PHE A 204 -9.15 -4.47 -5.35
C PHE A 204 -7.75 -4.65 -4.73
N ASN A 205 -6.84 -3.69 -4.95
CA ASN A 205 -5.53 -3.61 -4.29
C ASN A 205 -5.60 -3.84 -2.76
N SER A 206 -6.59 -3.23 -2.09
CA SER A 206 -6.76 -3.36 -0.64
C SER A 206 -7.08 -4.80 -0.20
N CYS A 207 -7.77 -5.58 -1.03
CA CYS A 207 -8.07 -6.99 -0.77
C CYS A 207 -6.84 -7.88 -0.98
N LEU A 208 -5.96 -7.50 -1.90
CA LEU A 208 -4.75 -8.26 -2.22
C LEU A 208 -3.73 -8.18 -1.09
N ASN A 209 -3.65 -7.06 -0.36
CA ASN A 209 -2.71 -6.89 0.74
C ASN A 209 -2.77 -8.07 1.77
N PRO A 210 -3.88 -8.36 2.46
CA PRO A 210 -3.98 -9.51 3.37
C PRO A 210 -3.70 -10.87 2.72
N LEU A 211 -4.14 -11.08 1.47
CA LEU A 211 -3.91 -12.33 0.74
C LEU A 211 -2.43 -12.54 0.46
N ILE A 212 -1.73 -11.49 0.04
CA ILE A 212 -0.29 -11.51 -0.19
C ILE A 212 0.43 -11.80 1.13
N TYR A 213 0.02 -11.18 2.25
CA TYR A 213 0.60 -11.49 3.56
C TYR A 213 0.38 -12.96 3.95
N ALA A 214 -0.83 -13.48 3.76
CA ALA A 214 -1.14 -14.90 3.98
C ALA A 214 -0.30 -15.82 3.10
N ILE A 215 -0.12 -15.53 1.81
CA ILE A 215 0.66 -16.40 0.92
C ILE A 215 2.16 -16.26 1.16
N LEU A 216 2.67 -15.09 1.51
CA LEU A 216 4.11 -14.86 1.55
C LEU A 216 4.73 -15.05 2.94
N TYR A 217 3.95 -14.95 4.02
CA TYR A 217 4.46 -14.97 5.40
C TYR A 217 3.92 -16.18 6.19
N PRO A 218 4.77 -17.22 6.42
CA PRO A 218 4.35 -18.41 7.16
C PRO A 218 3.85 -18.13 8.57
N TRP A 219 4.48 -17.19 9.28
CA TRP A 219 4.06 -16.77 10.62
C TRP A 219 2.64 -16.19 10.60
N PHE A 220 2.30 -15.39 9.58
CA PHE A 220 0.98 -14.78 9.43
C PHE A 220 -0.10 -15.85 9.17
N ARG A 221 0.21 -16.88 8.38
CA ARG A 221 -0.70 -18.05 8.22
C ARG A 221 -0.95 -18.76 9.54
N LYS A 222 0.11 -18.94 10.34
CA LYS A 222 0.02 -19.58 11.66
C LYS A 222 -0.87 -18.75 12.57
N SER A 223 -0.70 -17.43 12.60
CA SER A 223 -1.56 -16.52 13.36
C SER A 223 -3.03 -16.59 12.92
N ILE A 224 -3.31 -16.55 11.61
CA ILE A 224 -4.69 -16.71 11.10
C ILE A 224 -5.28 -18.04 11.54
N ARG A 225 -4.52 -19.14 11.41
CA ARG A 225 -4.99 -20.47 11.86
C ARG A 225 -5.32 -20.47 13.35
N LEU A 226 -4.48 -19.88 14.19
CA LEU A 226 -4.71 -19.78 15.63
C LEU A 226 -5.95 -18.96 15.97
N ILE A 227 -6.18 -17.86 15.25
CA ILE A 227 -7.38 -17.01 15.40
C ILE A 227 -8.64 -17.79 15.00
N VAL A 228 -8.64 -18.40 13.81
CA VAL A 228 -9.80 -19.13 13.27
C VAL A 228 -10.12 -20.40 14.06
N THR A 229 -9.10 -21.08 14.58
CA THR A 229 -9.28 -22.27 15.45
C THR A 229 -9.54 -21.89 16.92
N LEU A 230 -9.69 -20.59 17.22
CA LEU A 230 -9.92 -20.03 18.56
C LEU A 230 -8.88 -20.46 19.60
N GLN A 231 -7.69 -20.90 19.15
CA GLN A 231 -6.60 -21.31 20.04
C GLN A 231 -6.02 -20.13 20.82
N ILE A 232 -6.26 -18.89 20.35
CA ILE A 232 -5.92 -17.67 21.09
C ILE A 232 -6.67 -17.54 22.43
N LEU A 233 -7.86 -18.16 22.55
CA LEU A 233 -8.68 -18.11 23.77
C LEU A 233 -8.28 -19.17 24.80
N LYS A 234 -7.39 -20.11 24.46
CA LYS A 234 -6.94 -21.14 25.39
C LYS A 234 -5.99 -20.55 26.45
N PRO A 235 -6.08 -20.99 27.71
CA PRO A 235 -5.13 -20.58 28.75
C PRO A 235 -3.69 -20.91 28.32
N GLY A 236 -2.77 -19.95 28.42
CA GLY A 236 -1.37 -20.12 28.00
C GLY A 236 -1.07 -19.78 26.53
N SER A 237 -2.05 -19.31 25.75
CA SER A 237 -1.88 -18.91 24.33
C SER A 237 -0.78 -17.85 24.11
N TYR A 238 -0.49 -17.01 25.11
CA TYR A 238 0.59 -16.02 25.08
C TYR A 238 2.00 -16.62 24.92
N ARG A 239 2.19 -17.92 25.21
CA ARG A 239 3.49 -18.62 25.05
C ARG A 239 3.70 -19.21 23.65
N THR A 240 2.72 -19.07 22.75
CA THR A 240 2.78 -19.71 21.43
C THR A 240 3.86 -19.07 20.56
N ASN A 241 4.89 -19.85 20.19
CA ASN A 241 5.94 -19.37 19.29
C ASN A 241 5.38 -19.09 17.90
N MET A 242 5.48 -17.84 17.42
CA MET A 242 5.00 -17.42 16.10
C MET A 242 6.07 -17.46 15.00
N LEU A 243 7.35 -17.67 15.35
CA LEU A 243 8.48 -17.81 14.41
C LEU A 243 8.60 -19.22 13.84
#